data_AF-A0A7C1QRP1-F1
#
_entry.id   AF-A0A7C1QRP1-F1
#
_cell.length_a   1.000
_cell.length_b   1.000
_cell.length_c   1.000
_cell.angle_alpha   90.00
_cell.angle_beta   90.00
_cell.angle_gamma   90.00
#
_symmetry.space_group_name_H-M   'P 1'
#
loop_
_entity.id
_entity.type
_entity.pdbx_description
1 polymer ?
#
loop_
_entity_poly.entity_id
_entity_poly.type
_entity_poly.pdbx_seq_one_letter_code
_entity_poly.pdbx_strand_id
1 'polypeptide(L)' 'PTAKLKCIRCGASLHSDSKFCPKCGGKVEGRQIGSSTVITKANAKTCSLCGSKLSGTDKFCKWCGTKIESK' A
#
# COMPACT_ATOMS: atom_id res chain seq x y z
N PRO A 1 13.80 -0.98 -19.93
CA PRO A 1 13.75 -1.01 -18.46
C PRO A 1 12.31 -1.06 -17.94
N THR A 2 11.73 -2.26 -17.88
CA THR A 2 10.38 -2.49 -17.34
C THR A 2 10.44 -2.43 -15.82
N ALA A 3 10.03 -1.29 -15.24
CA ALA A 3 9.92 -1.14 -13.79
C ALA A 3 8.88 -2.16 -13.27
N LYS A 4 9.38 -3.25 -12.69
CA LYS A 4 8.57 -4.40 -12.25
C LYS A 4 8.21 -4.16 -10.79
N LEU A 5 7.04 -3.59 -10.57
CA LEU A 5 6.56 -3.27 -9.24
C LEU A 5 6.15 -4.52 -8.50
N LYS A 6 6.23 -4.53 -7.17
CA LYS A 6 5.79 -5.67 -6.35
C LYS A 6 4.57 -5.28 -5.54
N CYS A 7 3.56 -6.14 -5.55
CA CYS A 7 2.38 -5.95 -4.74
C CYS A 7 2.77 -5.98 -3.26
N ILE A 8 2.51 -4.91 -2.53
CA ILE A 8 2.79 -4.86 -1.09
C ILE A 8 1.89 -5.81 -0.28
N ARG A 9 0.75 -6.26 -0.83
CA ARG A 9 -0.16 -7.19 -0.15
C ARG A 9 0.28 -8.65 -0.25
N CYS A 10 0.79 -9.07 -1.40
CA CYS A 10 1.09 -10.48 -1.67
C CYS A 10 2.47 -10.74 -2.28
N GLY A 11 3.29 -9.71 -2.50
CA GLY A 11 4.62 -9.81 -3.11
C GLY A 11 4.63 -10.07 -4.63
N ALA A 12 3.46 -10.24 -5.26
CA ALA A 12 3.36 -10.56 -6.68
C ALA A 12 3.99 -9.47 -7.58
N SER A 13 4.58 -9.88 -8.69
CA SER A 13 5.05 -8.95 -9.71
C SER A 13 3.86 -8.26 -10.38
N LEU A 14 3.95 -6.94 -10.49
CA LEU A 14 2.97 -6.04 -11.09
C LEU A 14 3.65 -5.26 -12.21
N HIS A 15 2.87 -4.91 -13.21
CA HIS A 15 3.29 -3.97 -14.23
C HIS A 15 3.11 -2.53 -13.73
N SER A 16 3.93 -1.59 -14.22
CA SER A 16 3.75 -0.16 -13.91
C SER A 16 2.37 0.39 -14.27
N ASP A 17 1.77 -0.18 -15.29
CA ASP A 17 0.44 0.21 -15.77
C ASP A 17 -0.69 -0.60 -15.11
N SER A 18 -0.36 -1.61 -14.30
CA SER A 18 -1.38 -2.43 -13.65
C SER A 18 -2.18 -1.59 -12.66
N LYS A 19 -3.51 -1.62 -12.80
CA LYS A 19 -4.44 -0.95 -11.88
C LYS A 19 -4.82 -1.80 -10.68
N PHE A 20 -4.77 -3.13 -10.84
CA PHE A 20 -5.07 -4.12 -9.80
C PHE A 20 -4.03 -5.24 -9.83
N CYS A 21 -3.80 -5.86 -8.67
CA CYS A 21 -2.93 -7.01 -8.57
C CYS A 21 -3.66 -8.26 -9.11
N PRO A 22 -3.12 -8.94 -10.14
CA PRO A 22 -3.75 -10.12 -10.72
C PRO A 22 -3.72 -11.33 -9.77
N LYS A 23 -2.88 -11.29 -8.71
CA LYS A 23 -2.76 -12.39 -7.73
C LYS A 23 -3.68 -12.23 -6.53
N CYS A 24 -3.87 -11.02 -6.01
CA CYS A 24 -4.64 -10.79 -4.77
C CYS A 24 -5.85 -9.87 -4.95
N GLY A 25 -6.13 -9.41 -6.17
CA GLY A 25 -7.20 -8.46 -6.49
C GLY A 25 -7.01 -7.08 -5.86
N GLY A 26 -5.89 -6.81 -5.19
CA GLY A 26 -5.65 -5.54 -4.52
C GLY A 26 -5.44 -4.41 -5.53
N LYS A 27 -6.20 -3.31 -5.41
CA LYS A 27 -6.00 -2.12 -6.24
C LYS A 27 -4.60 -1.54 -6.03
N VAL A 28 -3.87 -1.30 -7.11
CA VAL A 28 -2.48 -0.81 -7.13
C VAL A 28 -2.36 0.52 -7.88
N GLU A 29 -3.37 0.89 -8.67
CA GLU A 29 -3.52 2.21 -9.28
C GLU A 29 -3.51 3.32 -8.23
N GLY A 30 -2.74 4.38 -8.46
CA GLY A 30 -2.67 5.55 -7.57
C GLY A 30 -2.01 5.28 -6.22
N ARG A 31 -1.39 4.11 -6.05
CA ARG A 31 -0.66 3.75 -4.84
C ARG A 31 0.84 3.90 -5.13
N GLN A 32 1.62 4.40 -4.17
CA GLN A 32 3.08 4.36 -4.28
C GLN A 32 3.55 2.91 -4.12
N ILE A 33 3.49 2.16 -5.22
CA ILE A 33 4.09 0.84 -5.31
C ILE A 33 5.58 1.10 -5.57
N GLY A 34 6.47 0.51 -4.79
CA GLY A 34 7.91 0.50 -5.10
C GLY A 34 8.84 1.33 -4.22
N SER A 35 8.37 2.04 -3.20
CA SER A 35 9.29 2.57 -2.18
C SER A 35 8.62 2.68 -0.80
N SER A 36 9.06 1.82 0.13
CA SER A 36 8.67 1.77 1.55
C SER A 36 9.16 2.95 2.38
N THR A 37 9.30 4.14 1.79
CA THR A 37 9.69 5.35 2.54
C THR A 37 8.48 6.09 3.10
N VAL A 38 7.26 5.74 2.66
CA VAL A 38 6.02 6.35 3.13
C VAL A 38 5.52 5.61 4.35
N ILE A 39 5.88 6.11 5.52
CA ILE A 39 5.38 5.64 6.81
C ILE A 39 4.08 6.36 7.13
N THR A 40 3.02 5.59 7.38
CA THR A 40 1.79 6.17 7.92
C THR A 40 1.93 6.28 9.44
N LYS A 41 1.78 7.49 9.99
CA LYS A 41 1.90 7.72 11.44
C LYS A 41 0.79 6.98 12.22
N ALA A 42 1.10 6.56 13.45
CA ALA A 42 0.15 5.95 14.39
C ALA A 42 -1.17 6.72 14.53
N ASN A 43 -1.05 8.05 14.52
CA ASN A 43 -2.17 8.96 14.75
C ASN A 43 -2.86 9.40 13.45
N ALA A 44 -2.45 8.87 12.30
CA ALA A 44 -3.03 9.25 11.02
C ALA A 44 -4.45 8.65 10.89
N LYS A 45 -5.44 9.52 10.68
CA LYS A 45 -6.83 9.12 10.38
C LYS A 45 -7.00 8.55 8.97
N THR A 46 -5.97 8.71 8.13
CA THR A 46 -5.96 8.32 6.73
C THR A 46 -4.59 7.82 6.34
N CYS A 47 -4.57 6.80 5.49
CA CYS A 47 -3.35 6.16 5.02
C CYS A 47 -2.56 7.10 4.11
N SER A 48 -1.31 7.39 4.46
CA SER A 48 -0.45 8.24 3.63
C SER A 48 -0.06 7.57 2.30
N LEU A 49 -0.23 6.25 2.19
CA LEU A 49 0.07 5.49 0.98
C LEU A 49 -1.11 5.37 0.01
N CYS A 50 -2.35 5.32 0.52
CA CYS A 50 -3.53 5.03 -0.31
C CYS A 50 -4.76 5.90 -0.01
N GLY A 51 -4.68 6.83 0.93
CA GLY A 51 -5.77 7.74 1.31
C GLY A 51 -6.94 7.08 2.04
N SER A 52 -6.89 5.77 2.29
CA SER A 52 -7.99 5.06 2.96
C SER A 52 -8.07 5.45 4.43
N LYS A 53 -9.29 5.53 4.96
CA LYS A 53 -9.53 5.84 6.38
C LYS A 53 -8.93 4.76 7.27
N LEU A 54 -8.18 5.18 8.28
CA LEU A 54 -7.53 4.33 9.27
C LEU A 54 -8.20 4.54 10.62
N SER A 55 -8.32 3.46 11.38
CA SER A 55 -8.59 3.54 12.80
C SER A 55 -7.24 3.78 13.49
N GLY A 56 -7.16 4.71 14.43
CA GLY A 56 -5.89 5.08 15.10
C GLY A 56 -5.23 3.96 15.93
N THR A 57 -5.81 2.75 15.91
CA THR A 57 -5.30 1.52 16.53
C THR A 57 -4.83 0.48 15.50
N ASP A 58 -5.05 0.71 14.21
CA ASP A 58 -4.63 -0.20 13.16
C ASP A 58 -3.09 -0.19 13.03
N LYS A 59 -2.46 -1.37 13.12
CA LYS A 59 -1.02 -1.55 12.86
C LYS A 59 -0.67 -1.57 11.37
N PHE A 60 -1.68 -1.81 10.53
CA PHE A 60 -1.56 -1.87 9.07
C PHE A 60 -2.84 -1.36 8.43
N CYS A 61 -2.73 -0.66 7.32
CA CYS A 61 -3.89 -0.22 6.56
C CYS A 61 -4.60 -1.44 5.93
N LYS A 62 -5.84 -1.73 6.32
CA LYS A 62 -6.63 -2.84 5.74
C LYS A 62 -6.79 -2.80 4.22
N TRP A 63 -6.75 -1.61 3.64
CA TRP A 63 -6.93 -1.41 2.21
C TRP A 63 -5.66 -1.63 1.39
N CYS A 64 -4.52 -1.18 1.90
CA CYS A 64 -3.25 -1.27 1.17
C CYS A 64 -2.24 -2.25 1.75
N GLY A 65 -2.37 -2.62 3.01
CA GLY A 65 -1.38 -3.43 3.71
C GLY A 65 -0.15 -2.64 4.16
N THR A 66 -0.10 -1.31 3.94
CA THR A 66 1.02 -0.51 4.44
C THR A 66 1.05 -0.56 5.97
N LYS A 67 2.26 -0.64 6.53
CA LYS A 67 2.44 -0.53 7.98
C LYS A 67 2.07 0.87 8.44
N ILE A 68 1.39 0.90 9.58
CA ILE A 68 1.14 2.11 10.35
C ILE A 68 2.09 2.02 11.53
N GLU A 69 2.96 3.02 11.67
CA GLU A 69 3.88 3.09 12.80
C GLU A 69 3.05 3.04 14.08
N SER A 70 3.40 2.17 15.01
CA SER A 70 2.83 2.17 16.36
C SER A 70 3.90 2.81 17.24
N LYS A 71 3.55 3.88 17.96
CA LYS A 71 4.45 4.51 18.91
C LYS A 71 4.84 3.53 20.02
#